data_AF-A0AAD4FKP1-F1
#
_entry.id   AF-A0AAD4FKP1-F1
#
_cell.length_a   1.000
_cell.length_b   1.000
_cell.length_c   1.000
_cell.angle_alpha   90.00
_cell.angle_beta   90.00
_cell.angle_gamma   90.00
#
_symmetry.space_group_name_H-M   'P 1'
#
loop_
_entity.id
_entity.type
_entity.pdbx_description
1 polymer ?
#
loop_
_entity_poly.entity_id
_entity_poly.type
_entity_poly.pdbx_seq_one_letter_code
_entity_poly.pdbx_strand_id
1 'polypeptide(L)'
;MSATSTNVHVLAIDYHGFGTSTRWPSEAGLLTNTLTLVKFAMDTAGIPPERIVVFAQSMGTAVAISLTHHLASQPTPIAFAGVVLVAPFADVESLTRKYKVTRTLPLLPPLAVFPPLMTLLNGFILTKFPSKEKPAALVHWLDSIKVNNKLQNYDITLIYAEDDYDIPWSHSDILFWHTVNAASGSISYMTFEELEHVKAKEKTALGAGGCEMECKGMNGIIRE
;
A
#
# COMPACT_ATOMS: atom_id res chain seq x y z
N MET A 1 13.52 9.03 -22.49
CA MET A 1 12.33 9.86 -22.75
C MET A 1 12.05 10.67 -21.49
N SER A 2 11.96 12.00 -21.58
CA SER A 2 11.63 12.84 -20.42
C SER A 2 10.14 12.66 -20.10
N ALA A 3 9.84 12.12 -18.92
CA ALA A 3 8.49 11.79 -18.44
C ALA A 3 7.67 13.04 -18.05
N THR A 4 7.48 13.97 -18.99
CA THR A 4 6.61 15.13 -18.76
C THR A 4 5.20 14.81 -19.26
N SER A 5 4.40 14.18 -18.39
CA SER A 5 2.95 14.08 -18.62
C SER A 5 2.32 15.45 -18.34
N THR A 6 1.74 16.08 -19.34
CA THR A 6 1.15 17.43 -19.24
C THR A 6 -0.26 17.45 -18.64
N ASN A 7 -0.85 16.28 -18.37
CA ASN A 7 -2.25 16.12 -17.97
C ASN A 7 -2.42 15.44 -16.60
N VAL A 8 -1.48 15.68 -15.68
CA VAL A 8 -1.54 15.14 -14.31
C VAL A 8 -1.43 16.27 -13.30
N HIS A 9 -2.34 16.27 -12.32
CA HIS A 9 -2.24 17.13 -11.15
C HIS A 9 -1.77 16.29 -9.97
N VAL A 10 -0.77 16.80 -9.23
CA VAL A 10 -0.30 16.16 -8.00
C VAL A 10 -0.85 16.95 -6.83
N LEU A 11 -1.54 16.26 -5.94
CA LEU A 11 -2.05 16.83 -4.71
C LEU A 11 -1.39 16.13 -3.53
N ALA A 12 -0.66 16.90 -2.73
CA ALA A 12 0.07 16.40 -1.57
C ALA A 12 -0.32 17.24 -0.34
N ILE A 13 -0.29 16.59 0.83
CA ILE A 13 -0.59 17.23 2.12
C ILE A 13 0.47 16.91 3.13
N ASP A 14 0.71 17.84 4.04
CA ASP A 14 1.33 17.52 5.32
C ASP A 14 0.27 16.95 6.25
N TYR A 15 0.57 15.80 6.85
CA TYR A 15 -0.29 15.24 7.88
C TYR A 15 -0.21 16.07 9.18
N HIS A 16 -1.25 16.01 10.00
CA HIS A 16 -1.14 16.42 11.40
C HIS A 16 0.08 15.76 12.06
N GLY A 17 0.93 16.56 12.71
CA GLY A 17 2.17 16.11 13.33
C GLY A 17 3.39 16.14 12.42
N PHE A 18 3.21 16.54 11.17
CA PHE A 18 4.29 16.73 10.19
C PHE A 18 4.27 18.16 9.64
N GLY A 19 5.41 18.61 9.12
CA GLY A 19 5.57 19.97 8.61
C GLY A 19 5.32 21.02 9.69
N THR A 20 4.40 21.94 9.42
CA THR A 20 4.02 23.02 10.36
C THR A 20 2.83 22.67 11.27
N SER A 21 2.35 21.42 11.20
CA SER A 21 1.17 20.97 11.97
C SER A 21 1.50 20.73 13.45
N THR A 22 0.68 21.27 14.35
CA THR A 22 0.93 21.28 15.82
C THR A 22 0.33 20.10 16.60
N ARG A 23 -0.49 19.22 15.97
CA ARG A 23 -1.10 18.05 16.62
C ARG A 23 -0.22 16.81 16.50
N TRP A 24 -0.42 15.80 17.34
CA TRP A 24 0.27 14.51 17.22
C TRP A 24 -0.33 13.64 16.11
N PRO A 25 0.50 12.92 15.32
CA PRO A 25 -0.01 11.98 14.34
C PRO A 25 -0.60 10.77 15.07
N SER A 26 -1.77 10.35 14.63
CA SER A 26 -2.46 9.14 15.07
C SER A 26 -3.15 8.52 13.87
N GLU A 27 -3.43 7.21 13.87
CA GLU A 27 -4.10 6.57 12.72
C GLU A 27 -5.41 7.28 12.33
N ALA A 28 -6.25 7.61 13.31
CA ALA A 28 -7.48 8.37 13.07
C ALA A 28 -7.20 9.78 12.52
N GLY A 29 -6.17 10.45 13.03
CA GLY A 29 -5.74 11.77 12.55
C GLY A 29 -5.22 11.72 11.10
N LEU A 30 -4.39 10.74 10.78
CA LEU A 30 -3.86 10.52 9.43
C LEU A 30 -4.98 10.20 8.45
N LEU A 31 -5.92 9.33 8.82
CA LEU A 31 -7.11 9.02 8.02
C LEU A 31 -7.99 10.26 7.82
N THR A 32 -8.19 11.08 8.85
CA THR A 32 -8.97 12.33 8.73
C THR A 32 -8.33 13.29 7.71
N ASN A 33 -7.00 13.37 7.68
CA ASN A 33 -6.27 14.23 6.74
C ASN A 33 -6.49 13.79 5.30
N THR A 34 -6.35 12.49 5.04
CA THR A 34 -6.51 11.94 3.70
C THR A 34 -7.96 11.97 3.24
N LEU A 35 -8.94 11.78 4.13
CA LEU A 35 -10.35 11.97 3.81
C LEU A 35 -10.66 13.43 3.46
N THR A 36 -10.07 14.39 4.18
CA THR A 36 -10.22 15.82 3.87
C THR A 36 -9.64 16.15 2.49
N LEU A 37 -8.49 15.56 2.16
CA LEU A 37 -7.86 15.70 0.85
C LEU A 37 -8.72 15.14 -0.28
N VAL A 38 -9.26 13.93 -0.11
CA VAL A 38 -10.16 13.29 -1.08
C VAL A 38 -11.42 14.13 -1.25
N LYS A 39 -12.01 14.62 -0.15
CA LYS A 39 -13.18 15.50 -0.20
C LYS A 39 -12.89 16.77 -0.98
N PHE A 40 -11.74 17.42 -0.76
CA PHE A 40 -11.35 18.57 -1.56
C PHE A 40 -11.21 18.22 -3.05
N ALA A 41 -10.54 17.11 -3.37
CA ALA A 41 -10.33 16.70 -4.76
C ALA A 41 -11.66 16.43 -5.49
N MET A 42 -12.60 15.74 -4.83
CA MET A 42 -13.89 15.36 -5.41
C MET A 42 -14.90 16.51 -5.41
N ASP A 43 -15.09 17.18 -4.26
CA ASP A 43 -16.17 18.16 -4.09
C ASP A 43 -15.77 19.56 -4.56
N THR A 44 -14.51 19.95 -4.37
CA THR A 44 -14.03 21.31 -4.67
C THR A 44 -13.33 21.39 -6.03
N ALA A 45 -12.40 20.49 -6.29
CA ALA A 45 -11.71 20.43 -7.58
C ALA A 45 -12.53 19.69 -8.66
N GLY A 46 -13.64 19.03 -8.28
CA GLY A 46 -14.56 18.38 -9.21
C GLY A 46 -13.96 17.17 -9.93
N ILE A 47 -12.93 16.54 -9.36
CA ILE A 47 -12.25 15.40 -9.97
C ILE A 47 -13.01 14.11 -9.61
N PRO A 48 -13.54 13.38 -10.59
CA PRO A 48 -14.27 12.14 -10.31
C PRO A 48 -13.28 11.04 -9.85
N PRO A 49 -13.71 10.11 -8.97
CA PRO A 49 -12.82 9.12 -8.37
C PRO A 49 -12.16 8.18 -9.39
N GLU A 50 -12.80 7.94 -10.54
CA GLU A 50 -12.26 7.17 -11.67
C GLU A 50 -11.10 7.88 -12.39
N ARG A 51 -10.76 9.10 -11.98
CA ARG A 51 -9.57 9.86 -12.45
C ARG A 51 -8.56 10.14 -11.34
N ILE A 52 -8.74 9.54 -10.16
CA ILE A 52 -7.85 9.72 -9.02
C ILE A 52 -7.02 8.46 -8.85
N VAL A 53 -5.70 8.61 -8.68
CA VAL A 53 -4.78 7.54 -8.30
C VAL A 53 -4.19 7.90 -6.94
N VAL A 54 -4.26 6.96 -5.99
CA VAL A 54 -3.61 7.13 -4.68
C VAL A 54 -2.19 6.60 -4.77
N PHE A 55 -1.22 7.51 -4.70
CA PHE A 55 0.20 7.15 -4.63
C PHE A 55 0.71 7.32 -3.20
N ALA A 56 1.41 6.32 -2.67
CA ALA A 56 2.03 6.43 -1.36
C ALA A 56 3.31 5.62 -1.25
N GLN A 57 4.22 6.07 -0.37
CA GLN A 57 5.52 5.46 -0.16
C GLN A 57 5.82 5.27 1.33
N SER A 58 6.49 4.18 1.70
CA SER A 58 6.91 3.88 3.07
C SER A 58 5.72 3.97 4.04
N MET A 59 5.80 4.77 5.11
CA MET A 59 4.71 5.01 6.07
C MET A 59 3.37 5.38 5.40
N GLY A 60 3.42 6.13 4.31
CA GLY A 60 2.23 6.56 3.58
C GLY A 60 1.42 5.39 3.05
N THR A 61 2.03 4.23 2.78
CA THR A 61 1.34 3.05 2.24
C THR A 61 0.27 2.53 3.19
N ALA A 62 0.56 2.50 4.51
CA ALA A 62 -0.43 2.13 5.52
C ALA A 62 -1.59 3.13 5.57
N VAL A 63 -1.30 4.42 5.41
CA VAL A 63 -2.33 5.48 5.36
C VAL A 63 -3.20 5.34 4.11
N ALA A 64 -2.60 5.08 2.95
CA ALA A 64 -3.29 4.86 1.69
C ALA A 64 -4.19 3.62 1.75
N ILE A 65 -3.69 2.50 2.24
CA ILE A 65 -4.48 1.27 2.47
C ILE A 65 -5.65 1.56 3.41
N SER A 66 -5.42 2.30 4.50
CA SER A 66 -6.48 2.63 5.45
C SER A 66 -7.55 3.56 4.85
N LEU A 67 -7.13 4.53 4.03
CA LEU A 67 -8.02 5.43 3.30
C LEU A 67 -8.90 4.67 2.31
N THR A 68 -8.28 3.86 1.44
CA THR A 68 -9.01 3.14 0.39
C THR A 68 -9.94 2.10 0.98
N HIS A 69 -9.52 1.38 2.01
CA HIS A 69 -10.39 0.47 2.77
C HIS A 69 -11.57 1.21 3.42
N HIS A 70 -11.33 2.39 4.00
CA HIS A 70 -12.41 3.18 4.64
C HIS A 70 -13.43 3.68 3.62
N LEU A 71 -12.97 4.21 2.49
CA LEU A 71 -13.80 4.75 1.41
C LEU A 71 -14.59 3.66 0.68
N ALA A 72 -13.95 2.50 0.49
CA ALA A 72 -14.61 1.29 0.09
C ALA A 72 -15.76 1.02 1.08
N SER A 73 -15.46 0.74 2.35
CA SER A 73 -16.42 0.27 3.36
C SER A 73 -17.61 1.19 3.70
N GLN A 74 -17.76 2.36 3.06
CA GLN A 74 -18.90 3.26 3.26
C GLN A 74 -20.21 2.71 2.66
N PRO A 75 -21.39 3.20 3.12
CA PRO A 75 -22.68 2.87 2.51
C PRO A 75 -22.76 3.24 1.01
N THR A 76 -22.05 4.30 0.62
CA THR A 76 -21.79 4.64 -0.78
C THR A 76 -20.30 4.43 -1.07
N PRO A 77 -19.95 3.22 -1.55
CA PRO A 77 -18.63 2.86 -2.06
C PRO A 77 -17.94 3.93 -2.89
N ILE A 78 -16.68 4.23 -2.59
CA ILE A 78 -15.79 4.99 -3.48
C ILE A 78 -14.58 4.12 -3.81
N ALA A 79 -14.40 3.82 -5.10
CA ALA A 79 -13.22 3.17 -5.64
C ALA A 79 -12.46 4.14 -6.55
N PHE A 80 -11.14 4.20 -6.38
CA PHE A 80 -10.27 5.04 -7.20
C PHE A 80 -9.78 4.32 -8.45
N ALA A 81 -9.27 5.07 -9.42
CA ALA A 81 -8.71 4.53 -10.66
C ALA A 81 -7.53 3.57 -10.42
N GLY A 82 -6.78 3.80 -9.33
CA GLY A 82 -5.72 2.90 -8.91
C GLY A 82 -5.07 3.31 -7.58
N VAL A 83 -4.30 2.38 -7.02
CA VAL A 83 -3.52 2.55 -5.80
C VAL A 83 -2.10 2.06 -6.06
N VAL A 84 -1.12 2.94 -5.92
CA VAL A 84 0.30 2.65 -6.10
C VAL A 84 1.01 2.77 -4.76
N LEU A 85 1.57 1.66 -4.29
CA LEU A 85 2.23 1.55 -2.99
C LEU A 85 3.71 1.22 -3.19
N VAL A 86 4.58 2.14 -2.78
CA VAL A 86 6.03 2.00 -2.89
C VAL A 86 6.64 1.68 -1.53
N ALA A 87 7.45 0.63 -1.45
CA ALA A 87 7.98 0.06 -0.21
C ALA A 87 6.90 -0.13 0.87
N PRO A 88 5.81 -0.86 0.56
CA PRO A 88 4.75 -1.10 1.52
C PRO A 88 5.20 -2.06 2.63
N PHE A 89 4.63 -1.91 3.83
CA PHE A 89 4.88 -2.84 4.92
C PHE A 89 3.60 -3.50 5.44
N ALA A 90 3.73 -4.80 5.70
CA ALA A 90 2.64 -5.67 6.10
C ALA A 90 2.16 -5.47 7.56
N ASP A 91 3.04 -5.02 8.45
CA ASP A 91 2.70 -4.53 9.79
C ASP A 91 3.92 -3.87 10.45
N VAL A 92 3.68 -2.83 11.27
CA VAL A 92 4.74 -2.11 11.99
C VAL A 92 5.47 -3.02 12.97
N GLU A 93 4.78 -3.99 13.58
CA GLU A 93 5.40 -4.90 14.56
C GLU A 93 6.50 -5.77 13.92
N SER A 94 6.28 -6.28 12.71
CA SER A 94 7.25 -7.09 11.97
C SER A 94 8.47 -6.28 11.55
N LEU A 95 8.31 -4.98 11.23
CA LEU A 95 9.45 -4.08 11.07
C LEU A 95 10.28 -4.06 12.36
N THR A 96 9.66 -3.82 13.52
CA THR A 96 10.39 -3.72 14.81
C THR A 96 10.98 -5.04 15.32
N ARG A 97 10.38 -6.19 15.00
CA ARG A 97 10.82 -7.49 15.51
C ARG A 97 12.19 -7.86 14.95
N LYS A 98 12.48 -7.53 13.69
CA LYS A 98 13.82 -7.68 13.09
C LYS A 98 14.88 -6.83 13.82
N TYR A 99 14.53 -5.60 14.21
CA TYR A 99 15.42 -4.73 15.00
C TYR A 99 15.65 -5.18 16.44
N LYS A 100 14.72 -5.93 17.06
CA LYS A 100 14.93 -6.49 18.40
C LYS A 100 15.90 -7.68 18.38
N VAL A 101 15.87 -8.49 17.32
CA VAL A 101 16.74 -9.67 17.18
C VAL A 101 18.22 -9.29 16.98
N THR A 102 18.49 -8.12 16.39
CA THR A 102 19.87 -7.62 16.22
C THR A 102 20.50 -7.05 17.50
N ARG A 103 19.76 -6.96 18.61
CA ARG A 103 20.29 -6.44 19.89
C ARG A 103 21.08 -7.48 20.71
N THR A 104 21.07 -8.76 20.32
CA THR A 104 21.68 -9.85 21.10
C THR A 104 22.94 -10.48 20.51
N LEU A 105 23.48 -10.01 19.37
CA LEU A 105 24.72 -10.56 18.79
C LEU A 105 25.62 -9.45 18.18
N PRO A 106 26.85 -9.24 18.69
CA PRO A 106 27.74 -8.19 18.20
C PRO A 106 28.74 -8.73 17.17
N LEU A 107 28.55 -8.43 15.87
CA LEU A 107 29.60 -8.49 14.84
C LEU A 107 29.40 -7.32 13.85
N LEU A 108 30.35 -6.36 13.85
CA LEU A 108 30.46 -5.11 13.05
C LEU A 108 31.00 -5.38 11.61
N PRO A 109 31.11 -4.44 10.62
CA PRO A 109 30.29 -3.30 10.09
C PRO A 109 30.30 -3.23 8.50
N PRO A 110 29.82 -2.19 7.72
CA PRO A 110 29.39 -0.83 8.08
C PRO A 110 28.10 -0.36 7.37
N LEU A 111 26.91 -0.68 7.88
CA LEU A 111 25.68 0.08 7.58
C LEU A 111 24.75 -0.12 8.78
N ALA A 112 24.89 0.74 9.78
CA ALA A 112 23.86 0.90 10.79
C ALA A 112 22.62 1.47 10.08
N VAL A 113 21.75 0.57 9.63
CA VAL A 113 20.42 0.87 9.09
C VAL A 113 19.71 1.80 10.07
N PHE A 114 19.27 2.95 9.57
CA PHE A 114 19.03 4.18 10.35
C PHE A 114 18.01 3.98 11.51
N PRO A 115 18.44 4.11 12.78
CA PRO A 115 17.53 4.12 13.94
C PRO A 115 16.41 5.18 13.96
N PRO A 116 16.54 6.40 13.37
CA PRO A 116 15.53 7.45 13.56
C PRO A 116 14.21 7.17 12.85
N LEU A 117 14.18 6.53 11.67
CA LEU A 117 12.92 6.21 10.98
C LEU A 117 12.09 5.20 11.78
N MET A 118 12.72 4.17 12.34
CA MET A 118 12.02 3.17 13.16
C MET A 118 11.60 3.74 14.51
N THR A 119 12.37 4.68 15.07
CA THR A 119 11.98 5.41 16.28
C THR A 119 10.81 6.37 16.01
N LEU A 120 10.81 6.99 14.83
CA LEU A 120 9.71 7.79 14.30
C LEU A 120 8.46 6.89 14.14
N LEU A 121 8.51 5.82 13.35
CA LEU A 121 7.39 4.90 13.17
C LEU A 121 6.85 4.34 14.50
N ASN A 122 7.72 3.94 15.44
CA ASN A 122 7.30 3.45 16.76
C ASN A 122 6.73 4.51 17.70
N GLY A 123 7.22 5.75 17.62
CA GLY A 123 6.78 6.85 18.47
C GLY A 123 5.53 7.55 17.96
N PHE A 124 5.34 7.60 16.64
CA PHE A 124 4.24 8.32 15.99
C PHE A 124 3.05 7.43 15.64
N ILE A 125 3.22 6.10 15.57
CA ILE A 125 2.13 5.15 15.29
C ILE A 125 1.73 4.44 16.60
N LEU A 126 0.89 5.12 17.39
CA LEU A 126 0.34 4.62 18.65
C LEU A 126 -0.56 3.38 18.48
N THR A 127 -1.11 3.16 17.28
CA THR A 127 -1.96 2.00 16.94
C THR A 127 -1.29 1.11 15.90
N LYS A 128 -1.15 -0.17 16.21
CA LYS A 128 -0.63 -1.19 15.29
C LYS A 128 -1.56 -1.28 14.09
N PHE A 129 -1.21 -0.69 12.95
CA PHE A 129 -1.93 -0.94 11.71
C PHE A 129 -1.87 -2.45 11.41
N PRO A 130 -3.00 -3.18 11.42
CA PRO A 130 -3.03 -4.54 10.90
C PRO A 130 -3.10 -4.41 9.37
N SER A 131 -1.99 -4.11 8.70
CA SER A 131 -2.00 -3.88 7.24
C SER A 131 -2.04 -5.16 6.42
N LYS A 132 -1.87 -6.36 7.00
CA LYS A 132 -1.98 -7.63 6.28
C LYS A 132 -3.39 -7.91 5.78
N GLU A 133 -4.38 -7.64 6.62
CA GLU A 133 -5.77 -8.01 6.35
C GLU A 133 -6.49 -6.95 5.51
N LYS A 134 -6.07 -5.69 5.60
CA LYS A 134 -6.78 -4.57 4.96
C LYS A 134 -6.77 -4.63 3.41
N PRO A 135 -5.68 -4.95 2.71
CA PRO A 135 -5.69 -5.09 1.25
C PRO A 135 -6.51 -6.30 0.76
N ALA A 136 -6.40 -7.43 1.45
CA ALA A 136 -7.24 -8.60 1.16
C ALA A 136 -8.72 -8.30 1.40
N ALA A 137 -9.05 -7.64 2.52
CA ALA A 137 -10.40 -7.19 2.83
C ALA A 137 -10.91 -6.18 1.78
N LEU A 138 -10.07 -5.24 1.35
CA LEU A 138 -10.39 -4.28 0.30
C LEU A 138 -10.74 -5.00 -1.01
N VAL A 139 -9.91 -5.95 -1.46
CA VAL A 139 -10.15 -6.72 -2.69
C VAL A 139 -11.41 -7.57 -2.59
N HIS A 140 -11.57 -8.34 -1.52
CA HIS A 140 -12.79 -9.13 -1.28
C HIS A 140 -14.03 -8.25 -1.31
N TRP A 141 -13.96 -7.08 -0.68
CA TRP A 141 -15.04 -6.13 -0.64
C TRP A 141 -15.35 -5.57 -2.04
N LEU A 142 -14.33 -5.17 -2.80
CA LEU A 142 -14.47 -4.63 -4.16
C LEU A 142 -15.07 -5.66 -5.12
N ASP A 143 -14.65 -6.93 -5.00
CA ASP A 143 -15.18 -8.04 -5.78
C ASP A 143 -16.62 -8.42 -5.40
N SER A 144 -17.04 -8.13 -4.17
CA SER A 144 -18.39 -8.46 -3.66
C SER A 144 -19.46 -7.42 -4.01
N ILE A 145 -19.07 -6.16 -4.28
CA ILE A 145 -19.99 -5.04 -4.33
C ILE A 145 -20.29 -4.57 -5.75
N LYS A 146 -21.58 -4.33 -5.99
CA LYS A 146 -22.10 -3.73 -7.21
C LYS A 146 -22.66 -2.36 -6.89
N VAL A 147 -22.05 -1.32 -7.41
CA VAL A 147 -22.57 0.05 -7.35
C VAL A 147 -23.28 0.33 -8.67
N ASN A 148 -24.55 0.72 -8.63
CA ASN A 148 -25.35 0.97 -9.84
C ASN A 148 -25.33 -0.22 -10.84
N ASN A 149 -25.41 -1.46 -10.33
CA ASN A 149 -25.29 -2.71 -11.09
C ASN A 149 -23.96 -2.92 -11.84
N LYS A 150 -22.93 -2.10 -11.56
CA LYS A 150 -21.57 -2.29 -12.07
C LYS A 150 -20.62 -2.73 -10.95
N LEU A 151 -19.82 -3.74 -11.25
CA LEU A 151 -18.71 -4.15 -10.40
C LEU A 151 -17.68 -3.02 -10.34
N GLN A 152 -17.05 -2.86 -9.18
CA GLN A 152 -16.03 -1.84 -8.99
C GLN A 152 -14.68 -2.40 -9.46
N ASN A 153 -14.07 -1.73 -10.43
CA ASN A 153 -12.75 -2.11 -10.88
C ASN A 153 -11.69 -1.60 -9.91
N TYR A 154 -10.58 -2.33 -9.83
CA TYR A 154 -9.42 -1.89 -9.07
C TYR A 154 -8.12 -2.14 -9.81
N ASP A 155 -7.16 -1.26 -9.57
CA ASP A 155 -5.77 -1.39 -10.02
C ASP A 155 -4.89 -1.16 -8.80
N ILE A 156 -4.20 -2.19 -8.34
CA ILE A 156 -3.30 -2.12 -7.18
C ILE A 156 -1.90 -2.46 -7.68
N THR A 157 -0.97 -1.53 -7.53
CA THR A 157 0.44 -1.73 -7.90
C THR A 157 1.30 -1.61 -6.65
N LEU A 158 2.05 -2.67 -6.34
CA LEU A 158 3.08 -2.68 -5.32
C LEU A 158 4.43 -2.49 -6.00
N ILE A 159 5.30 -1.68 -5.44
CA ILE A 159 6.66 -1.45 -5.96
C ILE A 159 7.61 -1.56 -4.79
N TYR A 160 8.69 -2.34 -4.93
CA TYR A 160 9.73 -2.44 -3.92
C TYR A 160 11.10 -2.70 -4.56
N ALA A 161 12.15 -2.58 -3.76
CA ALA A 161 13.50 -2.92 -4.15
C ALA A 161 14.01 -4.09 -3.32
N GLU A 162 14.72 -5.04 -3.94
CA GLU A 162 15.29 -6.21 -3.24
C GLU A 162 16.41 -5.81 -2.26
N ASP A 163 17.06 -4.67 -2.52
CA ASP A 163 18.10 -4.06 -1.71
C ASP A 163 17.58 -2.97 -0.75
N ASP A 164 16.27 -2.88 -0.53
CA ASP A 164 15.69 -2.01 0.50
C ASP A 164 16.02 -2.56 1.91
N TYR A 165 17.01 -1.92 2.56
CA TYR A 165 17.45 -2.27 3.90
C TYR A 165 16.51 -1.76 5.00
N ASP A 166 15.67 -0.76 4.71
CA ASP A 166 14.76 -0.16 5.69
C ASP A 166 13.45 -0.96 5.77
N ILE A 167 12.90 -1.34 4.62
CA ILE A 167 11.67 -2.13 4.49
C ILE A 167 11.97 -3.36 3.61
N PRO A 168 12.26 -4.52 4.23
CA PRO A 168 12.58 -5.73 3.47
C PRO A 168 11.47 -6.11 2.50
N TRP A 169 11.85 -6.40 1.25
CA TRP A 169 10.94 -6.76 0.16
C TRP A 169 9.94 -7.88 0.49
N SER A 170 10.29 -8.79 1.41
CA SER A 170 9.38 -9.82 1.94
C SER A 170 8.04 -9.29 2.45
N HIS A 171 7.98 -8.02 2.87
CA HIS A 171 6.72 -7.39 3.27
C HIS A 171 5.79 -7.17 2.08
N SER A 172 6.32 -6.81 0.92
CA SER A 172 5.56 -6.68 -0.31
C SER A 172 5.04 -8.04 -0.76
N ASP A 173 5.87 -9.10 -0.73
CA ASP A 173 5.40 -10.44 -1.11
C ASP A 173 4.23 -10.90 -0.26
N ILE A 174 4.28 -10.66 1.06
CA ILE A 174 3.20 -11.02 1.99
C ILE A 174 1.91 -10.26 1.61
N LEU A 175 2.03 -8.96 1.32
CA LEU A 175 0.89 -8.15 0.91
C LEU A 175 0.35 -8.58 -0.45
N PHE A 176 1.22 -8.84 -1.43
CA PHE A 176 0.85 -9.34 -2.74
C PHE A 176 0.14 -10.68 -2.63
N TRP A 177 0.69 -11.62 -1.88
CA TRP A 177 0.12 -12.93 -1.62
C TRP A 177 -1.29 -12.86 -1.01
N HIS A 178 -1.48 -12.02 0.01
CA HIS A 178 -2.80 -11.79 0.60
C HIS A 178 -3.79 -11.17 -0.41
N THR A 179 -3.33 -10.23 -1.22
CA THR A 179 -4.15 -9.49 -2.18
C THR A 179 -4.57 -10.40 -3.36
N VAL A 180 -3.64 -11.21 -3.88
CA VAL A 180 -3.90 -12.19 -4.95
C VAL A 180 -4.86 -13.26 -4.48
N ASN A 181 -4.64 -13.84 -3.29
CA ASN A 181 -5.57 -14.84 -2.74
C ASN A 181 -6.98 -14.28 -2.50
N ALA A 182 -7.09 -13.00 -2.14
CA ALA A 182 -8.39 -12.35 -2.02
C ALA A 182 -9.08 -12.19 -3.40
N ALA A 183 -8.32 -11.84 -4.43
CA ALA A 183 -8.80 -11.62 -5.79
C ALA A 183 -9.18 -12.91 -6.54
N SER A 184 -8.52 -14.03 -6.23
CA SER A 184 -8.79 -15.32 -6.86
C SER A 184 -10.12 -15.96 -6.42
N GLY A 185 -10.78 -15.40 -5.40
CA GLY A 185 -12.00 -15.97 -4.82
C GLY A 185 -11.77 -17.35 -4.21
N SER A 186 -12.84 -17.98 -3.70
CA SER A 186 -12.83 -19.29 -3.05
C SER A 186 -12.48 -20.49 -3.96
N ILE A 187 -11.94 -20.25 -5.16
CA ILE A 187 -11.72 -21.27 -6.20
C ILE A 187 -10.37 -21.98 -6.03
N SER A 188 -9.32 -21.31 -5.50
CA SER A 188 -8.05 -21.95 -5.12
C SER A 188 -7.21 -21.02 -4.25
N TYR A 189 -7.11 -21.29 -2.95
CA TYR A 189 -6.16 -20.60 -2.07
C TYR A 189 -4.75 -21.11 -2.40
N MET A 190 -3.85 -20.21 -2.79
CA MET A 190 -2.45 -20.54 -3.05
C MET A 190 -1.62 -20.34 -1.78
N THR A 191 -0.79 -21.32 -1.47
CA THR A 191 0.27 -21.16 -0.47
C THR A 191 1.32 -20.16 -0.96
N PHE A 192 2.12 -19.63 -0.03
CA PHE A 192 3.19 -18.69 -0.38
C PHE A 192 4.20 -19.34 -1.35
N GLU A 193 4.55 -20.62 -1.13
CA GLU A 193 5.50 -21.38 -1.96
C GLU A 193 4.99 -21.63 -3.38
N GLU A 194 3.69 -21.87 -3.52
CA GLU A 194 3.04 -22.00 -4.83
C GLU A 194 3.05 -20.66 -5.58
N LEU A 195 2.74 -19.56 -4.90
CA LEU A 195 2.78 -18.23 -5.52
C LEU A 195 4.20 -17.86 -5.96
N GLU A 196 5.22 -18.17 -5.17
CA GLU A 196 6.62 -17.97 -5.57
C GLU A 196 7.00 -18.79 -6.82
N HIS A 197 6.47 -20.01 -6.95
CA HIS A 197 6.64 -20.81 -8.18
C HIS A 197 5.94 -20.19 -9.40
N VAL A 198 4.76 -19.60 -9.21
CA VAL A 198 4.05 -18.88 -10.28
C VAL A 198 4.84 -17.62 -10.66
N LYS A 199 5.27 -16.83 -9.67
CA LYS A 199 6.14 -15.66 -9.86
C LYS A 199 7.38 -15.99 -10.67
N ALA A 200 8.07 -17.07 -10.34
CA ALA A 200 9.28 -17.49 -11.06
C ALA A 200 9.03 -17.81 -12.54
N LYS A 201 7.79 -18.16 -12.92
CA LYS A 201 7.42 -18.51 -14.31
C LYS A 201 6.80 -17.35 -15.07
N GLU A 202 6.04 -16.50 -14.40
CA GLU A 202 5.19 -15.47 -15.02
C GLU A 202 5.77 -14.05 -14.92
N LYS A 203 6.83 -13.84 -14.14
CA LYS A 203 7.54 -12.55 -14.08
C LYS A 203 8.06 -12.13 -15.45
N THR A 204 7.74 -10.90 -15.83
CA THR A 204 8.26 -10.23 -17.01
C THR A 204 9.49 -9.42 -16.64
N ALA A 205 10.62 -9.68 -17.30
CA ALA A 205 11.84 -8.91 -17.09
C ALA A 205 11.75 -7.55 -17.79
N LEU A 206 12.00 -6.47 -17.05
CA LEU A 206 12.01 -5.08 -17.55
C LEU A 206 13.44 -4.53 -17.73
N GLY A 207 14.44 -5.41 -17.74
CA GLY A 207 15.85 -5.05 -17.86
C GLY A 207 16.34 -4.29 -16.62
N ALA A 208 16.91 -3.10 -16.79
CA ALA A 208 17.39 -2.28 -15.68
C ALA A 208 16.28 -1.77 -14.74
N GLY A 209 15.02 -1.86 -15.16
CA GLY A 209 13.85 -1.51 -14.34
C GLY A 209 13.40 -2.61 -13.37
N GLY A 210 14.07 -3.77 -13.35
CA GLY A 210 13.71 -4.90 -12.50
C GLY A 210 12.81 -5.92 -13.22
N CYS A 211 11.82 -6.44 -12.50
CA CYS A 211 10.84 -7.39 -13.01
C CYS A 211 9.44 -6.97 -12.55
N GLU A 212 8.43 -7.39 -13.29
CA GLU A 212 7.02 -7.12 -13.00
C GLU A 212 6.23 -8.43 -13.09
N MET A 213 5.25 -8.60 -12.21
CA MET A 213 4.22 -9.61 -12.32
C MET A 213 2.84 -8.97 -12.26
N GLU A 214 1.94 -9.43 -13.13
CA GLU A 214 0.54 -9.02 -13.14
C GLU A 214 -0.36 -10.22 -12.80
N CYS A 215 -1.21 -10.06 -11.78
CA CYS A 215 -2.29 -10.98 -11.46
C CYS A 215 -3.64 -10.34 -11.78
N LYS A 216 -4.46 -11.03 -12.58
CA LYS A 216 -5.83 -10.62 -12.87
C LYS A 216 -6.78 -11.22 -11.85
N GLY A 217 -7.44 -10.35 -11.11
CA GLY A 217 -8.58 -10.71 -10.26
C GLY A 217 -9.89 -10.75 -11.03
N MET A 218 -10.99 -10.96 -10.32
CA MET A 218 -12.32 -11.00 -10.94
C MET A 218 -12.71 -9.66 -11.56
N ASN A 219 -12.38 -8.55 -10.91
CA ASN A 219 -12.75 -7.20 -11.37
C ASN A 219 -11.57 -6.23 -11.44
N GLY A 220 -10.34 -6.70 -11.27
CA GLY A 220 -9.20 -5.80 -11.19
C GLY A 220 -7.87 -6.44 -11.48
N ILE A 221 -6.84 -5.62 -11.39
CA ILE A 221 -5.46 -6.01 -11.65
C ILE A 221 -4.62 -5.72 -10.41
N ILE A 222 -3.75 -6.67 -10.06
CA ILE A 222 -2.76 -6.53 -9.00
C ILE A 222 -1.40 -6.69 -9.65
N ARG A 223 -0.49 -5.74 -9.40
CA ARG A 223 0.87 -5.75 -9.92
C ARG A 223 1.89 -5.67 -8.79
N GLU A 224 3.03 -6.27 -9.02
CA GLU A 224 4.20 -6.26 -8.16
C GLU A 224 5.50 -6.23 -8.96
#